data_AF-A0A7S0ACE8-F1
#
_entry.id   AF-A0A7S0ACE8-F1
#
_cell.length_a   1.000
_cell.length_b   1.000
_cell.length_c   1.000
_cell.angle_alpha   90.00
_cell.angle_beta   90.00
_cell.angle_gamma   90.00
#
_symmetry.space_group_name_H-M   'P 1'
#
loop_
_entity.id
_entity.type
_entity.pdbx_description
1 polymer ?
#
loop_
_entity_poly.entity_id
_entity_poly.type
_entity_poly.pdbx_seq_one_letter_code
_entity_poly.pdbx_strand_id
1 'polypeptide(L)'
;ALTRRSHFAKVVRGVAEDNGVGDLVEAYGADPRDLVDALLPQGRRADIVLLEPPGTPLHGLSPFALLPSVRKHLLREDGLVVPAGGCLEVGLVESEDLARLFSVPGGRWEDIDLSVWNEEARRQGVLERMVPHTKWFGPHSTMAKRWLSTPACAFEVDLSSYGRETASEESSAALELLVAADGEAHALVARWVVWADRRDQ
;
A
#
# COMPACT_ATOMS: atom_id res chain seq x y z
N ALA A 1 0.29 -9.53 24.13
CA ALA A 1 0.66 -10.92 24.49
C ALA A 1 0.37 -11.85 23.32
N LEU A 2 1.34 -12.68 22.89
CA LEU A 2 1.17 -13.61 21.77
C LEU A 2 0.04 -14.62 22.07
N THR A 3 -1.00 -14.66 21.24
CA THR A 3 -2.08 -15.64 21.39
C THR A 3 -2.11 -16.58 20.19
N ARG A 4 -2.13 -17.90 20.45
CA ARG A 4 -2.43 -18.89 19.41
C ARG A 4 -3.94 -18.96 19.07
N ARG A 5 -4.78 -18.21 19.80
CA ARG A 5 -6.24 -18.28 19.77
C ARG A 5 -6.90 -17.47 18.67
N SER A 6 -6.16 -16.65 17.91
CA SER A 6 -6.79 -15.92 16.80
C SER A 6 -7.32 -16.89 15.74
N HIS A 7 -8.50 -16.59 15.20
CA HIS A 7 -9.12 -17.42 14.17
C HIS A 7 -8.21 -17.53 12.94
N PHE A 8 -7.58 -16.43 12.52
CA PHE A 8 -6.62 -16.42 11.43
C PHE A 8 -5.43 -17.36 11.69
N ALA A 9 -4.80 -17.28 12.86
CA ALA A 9 -3.68 -18.18 13.20
C ALA A 9 -4.11 -19.66 13.27
N LYS A 10 -5.36 -19.94 13.68
CA LYS A 10 -5.91 -21.30 13.62
C LYS A 10 -6.05 -21.80 12.18
N VAL A 11 -6.57 -20.97 11.28
CA VAL A 11 -6.72 -21.31 9.86
C VAL A 11 -5.35 -21.56 9.22
N VAL A 12 -4.36 -20.70 9.46
CA VAL A 12 -3.00 -20.87 8.92
C VAL A 12 -2.40 -22.22 9.34
N ARG A 13 -2.56 -22.62 10.60
CA ARG A 13 -2.07 -23.93 11.07
C ARG A 13 -2.81 -25.10 10.42
N GLY A 14 -4.14 -25.02 10.30
CA GLY A 14 -4.92 -26.05 9.60
C GLY A 14 -4.46 -26.22 8.15
N VAL A 15 -4.25 -25.11 7.43
CA VAL A 15 -3.71 -25.15 6.06
C VAL A 15 -2.30 -25.75 6.04
N ALA A 16 -1.43 -25.41 6.99
CA ALA A 16 -0.09 -26.00 7.06
C ALA A 16 -0.12 -27.50 7.34
N GLU A 17 -1.00 -27.96 8.23
CA GLU A 17 -1.24 -29.38 8.53
C GLU A 17 -1.74 -30.13 7.28
N ASP A 18 -2.75 -29.58 6.60
CA ASP A 18 -3.34 -30.17 5.37
C ASP A 18 -2.31 -30.29 4.22
N ASN A 19 -1.27 -29.45 4.23
CA ASN A 19 -0.19 -29.45 3.24
C ASN A 19 1.08 -30.20 3.72
N GLY A 20 1.05 -30.86 4.89
CA GLY A 20 2.17 -31.66 5.39
C GLY A 20 3.40 -30.86 5.82
N VAL A 21 3.23 -29.58 6.16
CA VAL A 21 4.30 -28.67 6.63
C VAL A 21 4.02 -28.08 8.02
N GLY A 22 3.10 -28.70 8.78
CA GLY A 22 2.66 -28.21 10.09
C GLY A 22 3.77 -28.16 11.15
N ASP A 23 4.80 -28.98 11.01
CA ASP A 23 6.00 -28.98 11.86
C ASP A 23 6.97 -27.82 11.54
N LEU A 24 6.83 -27.20 10.36
CA LEU A 24 7.64 -26.08 9.90
C LEU A 24 6.97 -24.71 10.14
N VAL A 25 5.69 -24.68 10.51
CA VAL A 25 4.89 -23.46 10.59
C VAL A 25 4.34 -23.24 11.98
N GLU A 26 4.71 -22.10 12.57
CA GLU A 26 4.03 -21.55 13.75
C GLU A 26 3.27 -20.28 13.39
N ALA A 27 2.04 -20.14 13.89
CA ALA A 27 1.22 -18.96 13.65
C ALA A 27 0.69 -18.37 14.96
N TYR A 28 0.76 -17.04 15.07
CA TYR A 28 0.35 -16.28 16.24
C TYR A 28 -0.56 -15.12 15.81
N GLY A 29 -1.58 -14.84 16.62
CA GLY A 29 -2.32 -13.59 16.54
C GLY A 29 -1.81 -12.64 17.62
N ALA A 30 -1.22 -11.52 17.19
CA ALA A 30 -0.69 -10.49 18.06
C ALA A 30 -0.65 -9.14 17.35
N ASP A 31 -0.59 -8.07 18.13
CA ASP A 31 -0.14 -6.78 17.61
C ASP A 31 1.33 -6.94 17.18
N PRO A 32 1.75 -6.43 16.01
CA PRO A 32 3.14 -6.52 15.59
C PRO A 32 4.14 -5.95 16.62
N ARG A 33 3.72 -4.96 17.43
CA ARG A 33 4.54 -4.43 18.54
C ARG A 33 4.76 -5.46 19.65
N ASP A 34 3.76 -6.30 19.93
CA ASP A 34 3.88 -7.40 20.89
C ASP A 34 4.78 -8.53 20.36
N LEU A 35 4.86 -8.69 19.03
CA LEU A 35 5.77 -9.65 18.39
C LEU A 35 7.22 -9.16 18.50
N VAL A 36 7.46 -7.85 18.38
CA VAL A 36 8.79 -7.24 18.53
C VAL A 36 9.37 -7.49 19.93
N ASP A 37 8.52 -7.52 20.97
CA ASP A 37 8.95 -7.83 22.34
C ASP A 37 9.06 -9.34 22.62
N ALA A 38 8.46 -10.17 21.78
CA ALA A 38 8.48 -11.62 21.90
C ALA A 38 9.54 -12.21 20.97
N LEU A 39 10.68 -12.60 21.53
CA LEU A 39 11.71 -13.34 20.79
C LEU A 39 11.09 -14.60 20.15
N LEU A 40 11.60 -14.96 18.97
CA LEU A 40 11.33 -16.29 18.40
C LEU A 40 11.75 -17.38 19.40
N PRO A 41 11.22 -18.61 19.28
CA PRO A 41 11.62 -19.72 20.12
C PRO A 41 13.14 -19.78 20.29
N GLN A 42 13.60 -19.96 21.53
CA GLN A 42 15.02 -20.06 21.91
C GLN A 42 15.83 -18.75 21.77
N GLY A 43 15.17 -17.59 21.61
CA GLY A 43 15.87 -16.31 21.53
C GLY A 43 16.54 -16.04 20.19
N ARG A 44 16.28 -16.87 19.18
CA ARG A 44 16.84 -16.70 17.83
C ARG A 44 16.23 -15.49 17.15
N ARG A 45 17.01 -14.90 16.25
CA ARG A 45 16.56 -13.89 15.28
C ARG A 45 16.34 -14.56 13.93
N ALA A 46 15.42 -14.01 13.15
CA ALA A 46 15.07 -14.46 11.82
C ALA A 46 16.18 -14.15 10.80
N ASP A 47 16.39 -15.10 9.90
CA ASP A 47 17.26 -14.93 8.72
C ASP A 47 16.56 -14.09 7.63
N ILE A 48 15.24 -14.25 7.51
CA ILE A 48 14.42 -13.57 6.51
C ILE A 48 13.14 -13.09 7.19
N VAL A 49 12.76 -11.84 6.93
CA VAL A 49 11.44 -11.29 7.26
C VAL A 49 10.69 -11.06 5.96
N LEU A 50 9.56 -11.74 5.82
CA LEU A 50 8.59 -11.50 4.76
C LEU A 50 7.54 -10.52 5.27
N LEU A 51 7.39 -9.39 4.60
CA LEU A 51 6.34 -8.42 4.82
C LEU A 51 5.37 -8.47 3.64
N GLU A 52 4.10 -8.72 3.92
CA GLU A 52 3.03 -8.41 2.98
C GLU A 52 2.62 -6.97 3.27
N PRO A 53 2.95 -6.00 2.39
CA PRO A 53 2.55 -4.62 2.63
C PRO A 53 1.03 -4.55 2.59
N PRO A 54 0.34 -3.97 3.58
CA PRO A 54 -1.09 -3.79 3.48
C PRO A 54 -1.40 -3.02 2.20
N GLY A 55 -2.35 -3.53 1.40
CA GLY A 55 -2.66 -2.99 0.08
C GLY A 55 -3.03 -1.50 0.07
N THR A 56 -3.28 -0.89 1.23
CA THR A 56 -3.54 0.56 1.37
C THR A 56 -2.89 1.10 2.65
N PRO A 57 -2.34 2.33 2.65
CA PRO A 57 -1.93 3.00 3.89
C PRO A 57 -3.11 3.03 4.87
N LEU A 58 -2.99 2.31 5.98
CA LEU A 58 -3.96 2.36 7.06
C LEU A 58 -3.84 3.75 7.69
N HIS A 59 -4.84 4.61 7.47
CA HIS A 59 -4.90 5.94 8.10
C HIS A 59 -3.66 6.83 7.85
N GLY A 60 -3.03 6.72 6.67
CA GLY A 60 -1.83 7.50 6.35
C GLY A 60 -0.52 6.97 6.94
N LEU A 61 -0.54 5.80 7.58
CA LEU A 61 0.69 5.13 8.01
C LEU A 61 1.35 4.40 6.84
N SER A 62 2.67 4.58 6.71
CA SER A 62 3.49 3.78 5.80
C SER A 62 3.22 2.29 6.08
N PRO A 63 2.96 1.47 5.04
CA PRO A 63 2.83 0.02 5.19
C PRO A 63 4.09 -0.61 5.84
N PHE A 64 5.21 0.11 5.86
CA PHE A 64 6.50 -0.33 6.34
C PHE A 64 6.89 0.27 7.71
N ALA A 65 6.00 1.02 8.38
CA ALA A 65 6.32 1.73 9.62
C ALA A 65 6.84 0.83 10.77
N LEU A 66 6.52 -0.46 10.75
CA LEU A 66 6.96 -1.43 11.75
C LEU A 66 8.36 -2.01 11.48
N LEU A 67 8.86 -1.85 10.25
CA LEU A 67 10.11 -2.47 9.82
C LEU A 67 11.34 -2.06 10.68
N PRO A 68 11.51 -0.80 11.12
CA PRO A 68 12.62 -0.45 12.02
C PRO A 68 12.63 -1.29 13.31
N SER A 69 11.46 -1.50 13.92
CA SER A 69 11.31 -2.31 15.12
C SER A 69 11.56 -3.80 14.84
N VAL A 70 11.00 -4.33 13.74
CA VAL A 70 11.24 -5.72 13.32
C VAL A 70 12.74 -5.97 13.10
N ARG A 71 13.45 -5.04 12.45
CA ARG A 71 14.89 -5.14 12.26
C ARG A 71 15.65 -5.17 13.58
N LYS A 72 15.34 -4.25 14.48
CA LYS A 72 16.05 -4.11 15.76
C LYS A 72 15.90 -5.35 16.63
N HIS A 73 14.72 -5.97 16.65
CA HIS A 73 14.38 -7.00 17.64
C HIS A 73 14.30 -8.42 17.08
N LEU A 74 13.84 -8.59 15.83
CA LEU A 74 13.50 -9.89 15.27
C LEU A 74 14.44 -10.34 14.16
N LEU A 75 15.03 -9.42 13.39
CA LEU A 75 15.93 -9.76 12.30
C LEU A 75 17.39 -9.84 12.78
N ARG A 76 18.16 -10.76 12.18
CA ARG A 76 19.62 -10.80 12.31
C ARG A 76 20.25 -9.58 11.64
N GLU A 77 21.50 -9.27 11.98
CA GLU A 77 22.20 -8.10 11.42
C GLU A 77 22.38 -8.19 9.89
N ASP A 78 22.63 -9.41 9.41
CA ASP A 78 22.76 -9.82 8.01
C ASP A 78 21.46 -10.37 7.39
N GLY A 79 20.35 -10.31 8.14
CA GLY A 79 19.08 -10.86 7.70
C GLY A 79 18.44 -10.05 6.56
N LEU A 80 17.64 -10.75 5.75
CA LEU A 80 16.99 -10.20 4.57
C LEU A 80 15.56 -9.74 4.88
N VAL A 81 15.10 -8.73 4.15
CA VAL A 81 13.70 -8.28 4.15
C VAL A 81 13.16 -8.45 2.75
N VAL A 82 11.98 -9.05 2.65
CA VAL A 82 11.28 -9.30 1.39
C VAL A 82 9.88 -8.67 1.49
N PRO A 83 9.48 -7.79 0.56
CA PRO A 83 10.24 -7.31 -0.59
C PRO A 83 11.48 -6.47 -0.20
N ALA A 84 12.46 -6.41 -1.10
CA ALA A 84 13.68 -5.63 -0.88
C ALA A 84 13.45 -4.13 -1.05
N GLY A 85 12.43 -3.74 -1.81
CA GLY A 85 12.02 -2.36 -1.98
C GLY A 85 10.67 -2.23 -2.66
N GLY A 86 10.26 -0.98 -2.83
CA GLY A 86 9.05 -0.65 -3.55
C GLY A 86 9.04 0.79 -4.03
N CYS A 87 8.17 1.06 -4.99
CA CYS A 87 7.92 2.38 -5.53
C CYS A 87 6.42 2.68 -5.43
N LEU A 88 6.07 3.84 -4.90
CA LEU A 88 4.75 4.42 -5.05
C LEU A 88 4.70 5.11 -6.42
N GLU A 89 4.21 4.37 -7.41
CA GLU A 89 3.97 4.92 -8.73
C GLU A 89 2.70 5.76 -8.73
N VAL A 90 2.74 6.91 -9.42
CA VAL A 90 1.57 7.75 -9.65
C VAL A 90 1.41 8.04 -11.14
N GLY A 91 0.17 8.18 -11.59
CA GLY A 91 -0.11 8.58 -12.97
C GLY A 91 -1.54 9.07 -13.17
N LEU A 92 -1.77 9.67 -14.33
CA LEU A 92 -3.05 10.22 -14.73
C LEU A 92 -3.92 9.13 -15.33
N VAL A 93 -5.18 9.09 -14.92
CA VAL A 93 -6.18 8.19 -15.50
C VAL A 93 -7.43 8.94 -15.92
N GLU A 94 -8.01 8.46 -17.01
CA GLU A 94 -9.37 8.75 -17.43
C GLU A 94 -10.27 7.61 -16.96
N SER A 95 -11.27 7.94 -16.12
CA SER A 95 -12.36 7.02 -15.75
C SER A 95 -13.68 7.77 -15.56
N GLU A 96 -14.63 7.59 -16.48
CA GLU A 96 -15.97 8.19 -16.34
C GLU A 96 -16.71 7.69 -15.11
N ASP A 97 -16.55 6.40 -14.77
CA ASP A 97 -17.15 5.80 -13.58
C ASP A 97 -16.74 6.56 -12.32
N LEU A 98 -15.47 6.94 -12.25
CA LEU A 98 -14.93 7.71 -11.15
C LEU A 98 -15.42 9.15 -11.18
N ALA A 99 -15.40 9.80 -12.35
CA ALA A 99 -15.92 11.15 -12.50
C ALA A 99 -17.37 11.26 -12.00
N ARG A 100 -18.21 10.25 -12.29
CA ARG A 100 -19.61 10.17 -11.85
C ARG A 100 -19.81 9.95 -10.35
N LEU A 101 -18.83 9.37 -9.65
CA LEU A 101 -18.89 9.19 -8.20
C LEU A 101 -18.62 10.48 -7.43
N PHE A 102 -17.80 11.34 -8.00
CA PHE A 102 -17.21 12.49 -7.31
C PHE A 102 -17.68 13.84 -7.85
N SER A 103 -18.33 13.84 -9.00
CA SER A 103 -18.91 15.02 -9.61
C SER A 103 -20.21 14.66 -10.33
N VAL A 104 -21.03 15.67 -10.58
CA VAL A 104 -22.13 15.60 -11.54
C VAL A 104 -21.57 16.01 -12.90
N PRO A 105 -21.33 15.07 -13.85
CA PRO A 105 -20.79 15.40 -15.15
C PRO A 105 -21.73 16.35 -15.89
N GLY A 106 -21.19 17.45 -16.45
CA GLY A 106 -21.99 18.50 -17.08
C GLY A 106 -22.80 19.38 -16.11
N GLY A 107 -22.74 19.12 -14.80
CA GLY A 107 -23.33 19.97 -13.76
C GLY A 107 -24.85 20.09 -13.80
N ARG A 108 -25.56 19.14 -14.43
CA ARG A 108 -27.02 19.21 -14.58
C ARG A 108 -27.68 17.85 -14.41
N TRP A 109 -28.91 17.86 -13.92
CA TRP A 109 -29.84 16.74 -14.03
C TRP A 109 -31.15 17.27 -14.62
N GLU A 110 -31.38 16.95 -15.89
CA GLU A 110 -32.45 17.56 -16.69
C GLU A 110 -32.36 19.09 -16.66
N ASP A 111 -33.40 19.76 -16.17
CA ASP A 111 -33.49 21.21 -16.07
C ASP A 111 -32.85 21.78 -14.78
N ILE A 112 -32.41 20.91 -13.87
CA ILE A 112 -31.84 21.30 -12.58
C ILE A 112 -30.33 21.50 -12.72
N ASP A 113 -29.86 22.69 -12.35
CA ASP A 113 -28.44 23.00 -12.23
C ASP A 113 -27.88 22.46 -10.91
N LEU A 114 -26.89 21.58 -11.03
CA LEU A 114 -26.18 20.93 -9.94
C LEU A 114 -24.69 21.31 -9.92
N SER A 115 -24.29 22.35 -10.66
CA SER A 115 -22.91 22.88 -10.63
C SER A 115 -22.46 23.28 -9.22
N VAL A 116 -23.39 23.81 -8.40
CA VAL A 116 -23.18 24.14 -6.99
C VAL A 116 -22.69 22.93 -6.17
N TRP A 117 -23.12 21.71 -6.50
CA TRP A 117 -22.64 20.49 -5.83
C TRP A 117 -21.16 20.24 -6.12
N ASN A 118 -20.74 20.43 -7.38
CA ASN A 118 -19.35 20.28 -7.78
C ASN A 118 -18.47 21.37 -7.14
N GLU A 119 -18.98 22.61 -7.04
CA GLU A 119 -18.29 23.71 -6.37
C GLU A 119 -18.12 23.44 -4.87
N GLU A 120 -19.18 22.99 -4.20
CA GLU A 120 -19.14 22.71 -2.77
C GLU A 120 -18.23 21.50 -2.47
N ALA A 121 -18.26 20.46 -3.31
CA ALA A 121 -17.36 19.31 -3.19
C ALA A 121 -15.88 19.70 -3.31
N ARG A 122 -15.55 20.62 -4.22
CA ARG A 122 -14.20 21.22 -4.33
C ARG A 122 -13.87 22.05 -3.10
N ARG A 123 -14.77 22.94 -2.68
CA ARG A 123 -14.56 23.82 -1.51
C ARG A 123 -14.29 23.03 -0.22
N GLN A 124 -14.96 21.89 -0.06
CA GLN A 124 -14.78 21.01 1.10
C GLN A 124 -13.57 20.07 0.97
N GLY A 125 -12.83 20.12 -0.14
CA GLY A 125 -11.67 19.25 -0.38
C GLY A 125 -12.04 17.77 -0.45
N VAL A 126 -13.29 17.44 -0.79
CA VAL A 126 -13.77 16.05 -0.93
C VAL A 126 -12.95 15.31 -2.01
N LEU A 127 -12.44 16.06 -2.99
CA LEU A 127 -11.68 15.56 -4.14
C LEU A 127 -10.16 15.63 -3.95
N GLU A 128 -9.67 16.32 -2.92
CA GLU A 128 -8.25 16.61 -2.73
C GLU A 128 -7.53 15.58 -1.84
N ARG A 129 -8.30 14.74 -1.15
CA ARG A 129 -7.73 13.68 -0.31
C ARG A 129 -7.41 12.46 -1.17
N MET A 130 -6.19 11.94 -1.05
CA MET A 130 -5.89 10.58 -1.49
C MET A 130 -6.79 9.62 -0.71
N VAL A 131 -7.89 9.19 -1.34
CA VAL A 131 -8.82 8.32 -0.66
C VAL A 131 -8.31 6.88 -0.78
N PRO A 132 -8.20 6.13 0.33
CA PRO A 132 -7.76 4.73 0.32
C PRO A 132 -8.87 3.84 -0.28
N HIS A 133 -9.07 3.91 -1.60
CA HIS A 133 -10.08 3.16 -2.32
C HIS A 133 -9.44 2.15 -3.27
N THR A 134 -8.70 1.21 -2.69
CA THR A 134 -8.00 0.14 -3.41
C THR A 134 -8.89 -0.80 -4.19
N LYS A 135 -10.16 -0.92 -3.80
CA LYS A 135 -11.11 -1.80 -4.50
C LYS A 135 -11.48 -1.28 -5.89
N TRP A 136 -11.48 0.04 -6.09
CA TRP A 136 -11.88 0.66 -7.35
C TRP A 136 -10.79 0.65 -8.41
N PHE A 137 -9.53 0.44 -8.00
CA PHE A 137 -8.39 0.36 -8.91
C PHE A 137 -7.63 -0.96 -8.87
N GLY A 138 -8.06 -1.90 -8.04
CA GLY A 138 -7.47 -3.24 -7.98
C GLY A 138 -7.68 -4.06 -9.26
N PRO A 139 -7.00 -5.22 -9.36
CA PRO A 139 -7.09 -6.11 -10.53
C PRO A 139 -8.49 -6.68 -10.77
N HIS A 140 -9.36 -6.64 -9.74
CA HIS A 140 -10.75 -7.10 -9.81
C HIS A 140 -11.76 -5.95 -9.92
N SER A 141 -11.31 -4.71 -10.12
CA SER A 141 -12.23 -3.60 -10.32
C SER A 141 -12.98 -3.75 -11.64
N THR A 142 -14.29 -3.50 -11.61
CA THR A 142 -15.14 -3.42 -12.79
C THR A 142 -15.20 -2.02 -13.39
N MET A 143 -14.55 -1.03 -12.76
CA MET A 143 -14.54 0.34 -13.29
C MET A 143 -13.68 0.44 -14.54
N ALA A 144 -14.24 1.04 -15.57
CA ALA A 144 -13.49 1.35 -16.79
C ALA A 144 -12.46 2.44 -16.46
N LYS A 145 -11.19 2.18 -16.81
CA LYS A 145 -10.10 3.13 -16.64
C LYS A 145 -9.10 3.01 -17.78
N ARG A 146 -8.52 4.13 -18.15
CA ARG A 146 -7.44 4.22 -19.13
C ARG A 146 -6.34 5.11 -18.58
N TRP A 147 -5.10 4.65 -18.64
CA TRP A 147 -3.95 5.48 -18.29
C TRP A 147 -3.73 6.53 -19.38
N LEU A 148 -3.60 7.79 -18.96
CA LEU A 148 -3.25 8.91 -19.84
C LEU A 148 -1.76 9.25 -19.76
N SER A 149 -1.08 8.85 -18.70
CA SER A 149 0.36 8.98 -18.53
C SER A 149 1.02 7.63 -18.29
N THR A 150 2.31 7.53 -18.61
CA THR A 150 3.14 6.48 -18.02
C THR A 150 3.24 6.71 -16.52
N PRO A 151 2.96 5.72 -15.66
CA PRO A 151 3.16 5.87 -14.22
C PRO A 151 4.62 6.21 -13.91
N ALA A 152 4.84 7.16 -13.00
CA ALA A 152 6.17 7.58 -12.58
C ALA A 152 6.35 7.34 -11.08
N CYS A 153 7.58 7.03 -10.68
CA CYS A 153 7.89 6.79 -9.28
C CYS A 153 7.87 8.09 -8.49
N ALA A 154 6.84 8.29 -7.66
CA ALA A 154 6.75 9.45 -6.78
C ALA A 154 7.60 9.29 -5.53
N PHE A 155 7.68 8.06 -5.02
CA PHE A 155 8.41 7.74 -3.80
C PHE A 155 8.96 6.33 -3.87
N GLU A 156 10.29 6.21 -3.88
CA GLU A 156 10.98 4.93 -3.80
C GLU A 156 11.39 4.65 -2.36
N VAL A 157 11.19 3.40 -1.93
CA VAL A 157 11.65 2.91 -0.64
C VAL A 157 12.56 1.71 -0.82
N ASP A 158 13.74 1.80 -0.23
CA ASP A 158 14.64 0.67 -0.05
C ASP A 158 14.38 0.02 1.31
N LEU A 159 13.64 -1.09 1.30
CA LEU A 159 13.31 -1.80 2.54
C LEU A 159 14.54 -2.49 3.14
N SER A 160 15.60 -2.71 2.36
CA SER A 160 16.86 -3.31 2.85
C SER A 160 17.62 -2.37 3.80
N SER A 161 17.50 -1.06 3.59
CA SER A 161 18.10 -0.01 4.43
C SER A 161 17.09 0.76 5.29
N TYR A 162 15.78 0.63 5.02
CA TYR A 162 14.74 1.37 5.73
C TYR A 162 14.83 1.21 7.25
N GLY A 163 14.87 2.35 7.95
CA GLY A 163 15.03 2.43 9.40
C GLY A 163 16.46 2.28 9.92
N ARG A 164 17.47 2.08 9.05
CA ARG A 164 18.89 2.19 9.43
C ARG A 164 19.40 3.62 9.37
N GLU A 165 18.88 4.39 8.41
CA GLU A 165 19.24 5.78 8.19
C GLU A 165 18.18 6.70 8.81
N THR A 166 18.63 7.86 9.29
CA THR A 166 17.74 8.93 9.74
C THR A 166 16.93 9.39 8.53
N ALA A 167 15.61 9.48 8.66
CA ALA A 167 14.78 10.02 7.59
C ALA A 167 15.31 11.40 7.19
N SER A 168 15.62 11.59 5.91
CA SER A 168 15.93 12.92 5.38
C SER A 168 14.69 13.81 5.53
N GLU A 169 14.88 15.12 5.70
CA GLU A 169 13.77 16.07 5.66
C GLU A 169 12.92 15.85 4.41
N GLU A 170 11.60 15.92 4.56
CA GLU A 170 10.64 15.78 3.47
C GLU A 170 10.96 16.81 2.38
N SER A 171 11.60 16.35 1.31
CA SER A 171 11.76 17.15 0.11
C SER A 171 10.45 17.09 -0.67
N SER A 172 9.75 18.22 -0.71
CA SER A 172 8.69 18.39 -1.69
C SER A 172 9.34 18.46 -3.07
N ALA A 173 9.16 17.40 -3.86
CA ALA A 173 9.61 17.34 -5.24
C ALA A 173 8.42 17.47 -6.18
N ALA A 174 8.58 18.30 -7.22
CA ALA A 174 7.67 18.25 -8.36
C ALA A 174 7.97 16.98 -9.16
N LEU A 175 6.96 16.17 -9.40
CA LEU A 175 7.06 14.99 -10.25
C LEU A 175 6.53 15.32 -11.65
N GLU A 176 7.36 15.13 -12.66
CA GLU A 176 6.94 15.26 -14.06
C GLU A 176 6.28 13.97 -14.54
N LEU A 177 5.05 14.08 -15.05
CA LEU A 177 4.31 12.97 -15.65
C LEU A 177 4.31 13.08 -17.16
N LEU A 178 4.82 12.05 -17.84
CA LEU A 178 4.79 11.98 -19.30
C LEU A 178 3.40 11.56 -19.77
N VAL A 179 2.66 12.51 -20.35
CA VAL A 179 1.37 12.23 -21.00
C VAL A 179 1.61 11.39 -22.26
N ALA A 180 1.01 10.21 -22.28
CA ALA A 180 1.14 9.21 -23.35
C ALA A 180 -0.09 9.15 -24.25
N ALA A 181 -1.21 9.75 -23.84
CA ALA A 181 -2.44 9.79 -24.63
C ALA A 181 -3.29 11.02 -24.30
N ASP A 182 -4.02 11.50 -25.31
CA ASP A 182 -5.04 12.53 -25.12
C ASP A 182 -6.23 11.99 -24.32
N GLY A 183 -6.91 12.88 -23.59
CA GLY A 183 -8.11 12.55 -22.80
C GLY A 183 -8.36 13.53 -21.65
N GLU A 184 -9.37 13.24 -20.84
CA GLU A 184 -9.68 14.00 -19.63
C GLU A 184 -9.12 13.30 -18.39
N ALA A 185 -8.21 13.97 -17.69
CA ALA A 185 -7.60 13.44 -16.47
C ALA A 185 -8.59 13.51 -15.29
N HIS A 186 -9.40 12.48 -15.14
CA HIS A 186 -10.39 12.36 -14.07
C HIS A 186 -9.76 12.11 -12.69
N ALA A 187 -8.60 11.45 -12.62
CA ALA A 187 -7.92 11.20 -11.35
C ALA A 187 -6.39 11.05 -11.48
N LEU A 188 -5.70 11.30 -10.37
CA LEU A 188 -4.37 10.77 -10.09
C LEU A 188 -4.52 9.44 -9.34
N VAL A 189 -3.93 8.39 -9.89
CA VAL A 189 -3.92 7.06 -9.27
C VAL A 189 -2.52 6.76 -8.78
N ALA A 190 -2.42 6.39 -7.50
CA ALA A 190 -1.20 5.89 -6.90
C ALA A 190 -1.29 4.37 -6.67
N ARG A 191 -0.20 3.65 -6.92
CA ARG A 191 -0.08 2.22 -6.62
C ARG A 191 1.32 1.88 -6.15
N TRP A 192 1.42 0.88 -5.29
CA TRP A 192 2.71 0.29 -4.94
C TRP A 192 3.12 -0.76 -5.97
N VAL A 193 4.34 -0.65 -6.47
CA VAL A 193 5.06 -1.72 -7.16
C VAL A 193 6.20 -2.14 -6.25
N VAL A 194 6.26 -3.43 -5.90
CA VAL A 194 7.28 -3.98 -4.99
C VAL A 194 8.12 -5.01 -5.72
N TRP A 195 9.40 -5.11 -5.35
CA TRP A 195 10.35 -6.04 -5.96
C TRP A 195 11.02 -6.91 -4.90
N ALA A 196 11.26 -8.17 -5.26
CA ALA A 196 11.90 -9.13 -4.37
C ALA A 196 13.40 -8.86 -4.22
N ASP A 197 14.08 -8.45 -5.30
CA ASP A 197 15.50 -8.06 -5.33
C ASP A 197 15.66 -6.71 -6.06
N ARG A 198 16.64 -5.91 -5.67
CA ARG A 198 17.01 -4.64 -6.33
C ARG A 198 17.58 -4.83 -7.74
N ARG A 199 18.03 -6.04 -8.07
CA ARG A 199 18.61 -6.37 -9.39
C ARG A 199 17.56 -6.50 -10.51
N ASP A 200 16.28 -6.48 -10.17
CA ASP A 200 15.17 -6.64 -11.10
C ASP A 200 14.63 -5.30 -11.66
N GLN A 201 15.33 -4.17 -11.43
CA GLN A 201 15.00 -2.85 -12.03
C GLN A 201 15.66 -2.66 -13.40
#